data_AF-A0A2N6VIK0-F1
#
_entry.id   AF-A0A2N6VIK0-F1
#
_cell.length_a   1.000
_cell.length_b   1.000
_cell.length_c   1.000
_cell.angle_alpha   90.00
_cell.angle_beta   90.00
_cell.angle_gamma   90.00
#
_symmetry.space_group_name_H-M   'P 1'
#
loop_
_entity.id
_entity.type
_entity.pdbx_description
1 polymer ?
#
loop_
_entity_poly.entity_id
_entity_poly.type
_entity_poly.pdbx_seq_one_letter_code
_entity_poly.pdbx_strand_id
1 'polypeptide(L)'
;DAEVLGLDGQGLKSWRFAPTPRISSYITALVAGPYRSVHDELVSSDGSTVPLGVYARASLFDHLDPENIFDITKRGFVFFEELFDTPYPFAKYDQLFVPEFNAGAMENAGAVTIVE
;
A
#
# COMPACT_ATOMS: atom_id res chain seq x y z
N ASP A 1 -9.92 4.74 -1.74
CA ASP A 1 -10.70 4.57 -0.49
C ASP A 1 -10.93 5.90 0.26
N ALA A 2 -10.58 7.05 -0.34
CA ALA A 2 -10.80 8.36 0.28
C ALA A 2 -11.80 9.19 -0.53
N GLU A 3 -12.69 9.86 0.17
CA GLU A 3 -13.58 10.88 -0.40
C GLU A 3 -12.79 12.18 -0.58
N VAL A 4 -12.83 12.75 -1.79
CA VAL A 4 -12.26 14.08 -2.07
C VAL A 4 -13.29 15.14 -1.68
N LEU A 5 -12.99 15.92 -0.64
CA LEU A 5 -13.90 16.93 -0.09
C LEU A 5 -13.92 18.26 -0.87
N GLY A 6 -13.12 18.37 -1.93
CA GLY A 6 -13.08 19.52 -2.83
C GLY A 6 -11.82 20.38 -2.73
N LEU A 7 -11.77 21.42 -3.57
CA LEU A 7 -10.79 22.50 -3.51
C LEU A 7 -11.37 23.61 -2.64
N ASP A 8 -10.66 24.05 -1.60
CA ASP A 8 -11.03 25.31 -0.96
C ASP A 8 -10.69 26.49 -1.88
N GLY A 9 -11.20 27.68 -1.56
CA GLY A 9 -10.93 28.91 -2.32
C GLY A 9 -9.45 29.34 -2.37
N GLN A 10 -8.54 28.54 -1.79
CA GLN A 10 -7.10 28.76 -1.75
C GLN A 10 -6.32 27.69 -2.54
N GLY A 11 -7.01 26.74 -3.20
CA GLY A 11 -6.39 25.71 -4.03
C GLY A 11 -5.94 24.46 -3.26
N LEU A 12 -6.34 24.30 -1.98
CA LEU A 12 -6.05 23.10 -1.20
C LEU A 12 -7.04 21.99 -1.51
N LYS A 13 -6.54 20.76 -1.67
CA LYS A 13 -7.38 19.56 -1.77
C LYS A 13 -7.48 18.88 -0.41
N SER A 14 -8.68 18.43 -0.07
CA SER A 14 -8.95 17.70 1.18
C SER A 14 -9.43 16.28 0.89
N TRP A 15 -8.96 15.32 1.68
CA TRP A 15 -9.35 13.92 1.60
C TRP A 15 -9.87 13.44 2.96
N ARG A 16 -10.93 12.62 2.94
CA ARG A 16 -11.45 11.92 4.11
C ARG A 16 -11.39 10.41 3.88
N PHE A 17 -10.73 9.72 4.80
CA PHE A 17 -10.61 8.25 4.79
C PHE A 17 -11.65 7.65 5.74
N ALA A 18 -12.11 6.44 5.41
CA ALA A 18 -12.91 5.66 6.34
C ALA A 18 -12.10 5.33 7.61
N PRO A 19 -12.74 5.20 8.78
CA PRO A 19 -12.06 4.76 10.00
C PRO A 19 -11.42 3.38 9.82
N THR A 20 -10.21 3.20 10.35
CA THR A 20 -9.57 1.88 10.40
C THR A 20 -10.26 0.98 11.43
N PRO A 21 -10.15 -0.36 11.30
CA PRO A 21 -10.38 -1.26 12.42
C PRO A 21 -9.54 -0.86 13.64
N ARG A 22 -9.93 -1.35 14.83
CA ARG A 22 -9.16 -1.09 16.06
C ARG A 22 -7.78 -1.74 15.92
N ILE A 23 -6.76 -0.89 15.82
CA ILE A 23 -5.37 -1.32 15.67
C ILE A 23 -4.44 -0.32 16.36
N SER A 24 -3.21 -0.74 16.66
CA SER A 24 -2.25 0.15 17.32
C SER A 24 -1.90 1.33 16.41
N SER A 25 -1.75 2.52 17.00
CA SER A 25 -1.41 3.71 16.23
C SER A 25 -0.02 3.64 15.58
N TYR A 26 0.87 2.76 16.04
CA TYR A 26 2.25 2.64 15.56
C TYR A 26 2.36 2.31 14.05
N ILE A 27 1.36 1.61 13.51
CA ILE A 27 1.34 1.23 12.09
C ILE A 27 0.65 2.25 11.19
N THR A 28 0.24 3.41 11.73
CA THR A 28 -0.42 4.44 10.93
C THR A 28 0.57 5.05 9.94
N ALA A 29 0.20 5.17 8.66
CA ALA A 29 0.97 5.87 7.65
C ALA A 29 0.11 6.90 6.92
N LEU A 30 0.73 8.03 6.56
CA LEU A 30 0.19 9.00 5.63
C LEU A 30 1.28 9.32 4.60
N VAL A 31 1.01 8.99 3.34
CA VAL A 31 1.94 9.26 2.23
C VAL A 31 1.24 10.20 1.25
N ALA A 32 1.88 11.35 0.99
CA ALA A 32 1.37 12.36 0.09
C ALA A 32 2.52 12.98 -0.71
N GLY A 33 2.34 13.09 -2.02
CA GLY A 33 3.36 13.62 -2.92
C GLY A 33 3.11 13.24 -4.37
N PRO A 34 4.01 13.63 -5.29
CA PRO A 34 3.92 13.30 -6.71
C PRO A 34 4.33 11.85 -6.96
N TYR A 35 3.50 10.90 -6.51
CA TYR A 35 3.70 9.48 -6.76
C TYR A 35 3.08 9.08 -8.10
N ARG A 36 3.74 8.16 -8.80
CA ARG A 36 3.14 7.33 -9.84
C ARG A 36 2.90 5.95 -9.26
N SER A 37 1.98 5.22 -9.86
CA SER A 37 1.62 3.88 -9.40
C SER A 37 1.28 2.95 -10.55
N VAL A 38 1.41 1.66 -10.23
CA VAL A 38 0.92 0.52 -10.99
C VAL A 38 0.14 -0.39 -10.04
N HIS A 39 -0.84 -1.08 -10.58
CA HIS A 39 -1.79 -1.87 -9.81
C HIS A 39 -1.92 -3.27 -10.39
N ASP A 40 -2.24 -4.20 -9.50
CA ASP A 40 -2.52 -5.60 -9.78
C ASP A 40 -3.53 -6.08 -8.72
N GLU A 41 -3.92 -7.35 -8.77
CA GLU A 41 -4.79 -7.98 -7.78
C GLU A 41 -4.33 -9.41 -7.50
N LEU A 42 -4.71 -9.93 -6.33
CA LEU A 42 -4.61 -11.35 -5.99
C LEU A 42 -5.91 -11.83 -5.38
N VAL A 43 -6.14 -13.14 -5.42
CA VAL A 43 -7.23 -13.80 -4.70
C VAL A 43 -6.66 -14.41 -3.43
N SER A 44 -7.13 -13.96 -2.28
CA SER A 44 -6.76 -14.53 -0.97
C SER A 44 -7.40 -15.91 -0.79
N SER A 45 -6.88 -16.68 0.16
CA SER A 45 -7.32 -18.03 0.53
C SER A 45 -8.80 -18.12 0.92
N ASP A 46 -9.41 -17.02 1.37
CA ASP A 46 -10.86 -16.93 1.64
C ASP A 46 -11.71 -16.61 0.40
N GLY A 47 -11.08 -16.48 -0.77
CA GLY A 47 -11.69 -16.15 -2.05
C GLY A 47 -11.92 -14.65 -2.28
N SER A 48 -11.53 -13.78 -1.34
CA SER A 48 -11.61 -12.34 -1.52
C SER A 48 -10.52 -11.83 -2.47
N THR A 49 -10.84 -10.79 -3.26
CA THR A 49 -9.85 -10.10 -4.09
C THR A 49 -9.15 -9.03 -3.26
N VAL A 50 -7.81 -9.08 -3.19
CA VAL A 50 -6.97 -8.07 -2.55
C VAL A 50 -6.32 -7.21 -3.63
N PRO A 51 -6.69 -5.91 -3.73
CA PRO A 51 -6.00 -4.97 -4.60
C PRO A 51 -4.55 -4.76 -4.15
N LEU A 52 -3.64 -4.80 -5.11
CA LEU A 52 -2.22 -4.53 -4.91
C LEU A 52 -1.84 -3.22 -5.60
N GLY A 53 -0.97 -2.45 -4.97
CA GLY A 53 -0.41 -1.25 -5.56
C GLY A 53 1.07 -1.12 -5.27
N VAL A 54 1.83 -0.64 -6.26
CA VAL A 54 3.23 -0.22 -6.06
C VAL A 54 3.35 1.24 -6.45
N TYR A 55 3.90 2.04 -5.53
CA TYR A 55 4.00 3.49 -5.66
C TYR A 55 5.46 3.91 -5.52
N ALA A 56 5.92 4.78 -6.41
CA ALA A 56 7.22 5.43 -6.30
C ALA A 56 7.12 6.89 -6.69
N ARG A 57 8.07 7.72 -6.23
CA ARG A 57 8.19 9.12 -6.66
C ARG A 57 8.26 9.17 -8.18
N ALA A 58 7.53 10.10 -8.81
CA ALA A 58 7.44 10.19 -10.26
C ALA A 58 8.81 10.25 -10.96
N SER A 59 9.81 10.85 -10.31
CA SER A 59 11.20 10.95 -10.80
C SER A 59 11.97 9.63 -10.80
N LEU A 60 11.55 8.63 -10.02
CA LEU A 60 12.21 7.33 -9.90
C LEU A 60 11.36 6.18 -10.45
N PHE A 61 10.12 6.48 -10.85
CA PHE A 61 9.16 5.47 -11.25
C PHE A 61 9.63 4.61 -12.42
N ASP A 62 10.37 5.18 -13.37
CA ASP A 62 10.89 4.46 -14.54
C ASP A 62 12.05 3.50 -14.19
N HIS A 63 12.56 3.55 -12.95
CA HIS A 63 13.54 2.60 -12.41
C HIS A 63 12.91 1.47 -11.58
N LEU A 64 11.59 1.52 -11.36
CA LEU A 64 10.86 0.50 -10.64
C LEU A 64 10.73 -0.75 -11.51
N ASP A 65 10.91 -1.93 -10.91
CA ASP A 65 10.55 -3.23 -11.51
C ASP A 65 9.28 -3.77 -10.84
N PRO A 66 8.09 -3.31 -11.26
CA PRO A 66 6.84 -3.68 -10.61
C PRO A 66 6.46 -5.15 -10.84
N GLU A 67 6.86 -5.74 -11.96
CA GLU A 67 6.56 -7.13 -12.30
C GLU A 67 7.20 -8.08 -11.29
N ASN A 68 8.49 -7.87 -10.99
CA ASN A 68 9.19 -8.64 -9.97
C ASN A 68 8.61 -8.39 -8.56
N ILE A 69 8.25 -7.16 -8.23
CA ILE A 69 7.65 -6.83 -6.92
C ILE A 69 6.32 -7.56 -6.75
N PHE A 70 5.45 -7.55 -7.76
CA PHE A 70 4.16 -8.25 -7.70
C PHE A 70 4.34 -9.76 -7.64
N ASP A 71 5.26 -10.36 -8.42
CA ASP A 71 5.54 -11.80 -8.36
C ASP A 71 5.94 -12.25 -6.95
N ILE A 72 6.94 -11.57 -6.37
CA ILE A 72 7.43 -11.89 -5.02
C ILE A 72 6.32 -11.70 -3.98
N THR A 73 5.54 -10.62 -4.08
CA THR A 73 4.44 -10.33 -3.16
C THR A 73 3.38 -11.43 -3.21
N LYS A 74 2.92 -11.80 -4.40
CA LYS A 74 1.89 -12.84 -4.60
C LYS A 74 2.37 -14.20 -4.08
N ARG A 75 3.62 -14.56 -4.35
CA ARG A 75 4.23 -15.79 -3.81
C ARG A 75 4.31 -15.78 -2.28
N GLY A 76 4.59 -14.63 -1.68
CA GLY A 76 4.56 -14.44 -0.24
C GLY A 76 3.18 -14.64 0.36
N PHE A 77 2.14 -14.08 -0.26
CA PHE A 77 0.75 -14.30 0.15
C PHE A 77 0.38 -15.78 0.13
N VAL A 78 0.62 -16.48 -0.99
CA VAL A 78 0.35 -17.92 -1.09
C VAL A 78 1.06 -18.69 0.03
N PHE A 79 2.36 -18.45 0.22
CA PHE A 79 3.14 -19.14 1.23
C PHE A 79 2.66 -18.89 2.66
N PHE A 80 2.41 -17.63 3.03
CA PHE A 80 2.06 -17.29 4.41
C PHE A 80 0.61 -17.63 4.77
N GLU A 81 -0.32 -17.49 3.83
CA GLU A 81 -1.71 -17.91 4.06
C GLU A 81 -1.81 -19.43 4.19
N GLU A 82 -1.06 -20.20 3.39
CA GLU A 82 -0.96 -21.66 3.56
C GLU A 82 -0.29 -22.04 4.90
N LEU A 83 0.79 -21.34 5.27
CA LEU A 83 1.55 -21.66 6.48
C LEU A 83 0.76 -21.37 7.76
N PHE A 84 0.02 -20.27 7.79
CA PHE A 84 -0.67 -19.79 8.99
C PHE A 84 -2.18 -20.06 8.99
N ASP A 85 -2.73 -20.64 7.91
CA ASP A 85 -4.18 -20.91 7.75
C ASP A 85 -5.03 -19.67 8.06
N THR A 86 -4.58 -18.51 7.58
CA THR A 86 -5.18 -17.21 7.90
C THR A 86 -5.13 -16.32 6.67
N PRO A 87 -6.28 -15.82 6.18
CA PRO A 87 -6.32 -14.89 5.05
C PRO A 87 -5.80 -13.52 5.45
N TYR A 88 -5.34 -12.75 4.46
CA TYR A 88 -4.90 -11.38 4.67
C TYR A 88 -6.02 -10.48 5.24
N PRO A 89 -5.80 -9.79 6.38
CA PRO A 89 -6.89 -9.17 7.13
C PRO A 89 -7.24 -7.74 6.69
N PHE A 90 -6.51 -7.16 5.72
CA PHE A 90 -6.70 -5.77 5.30
C PHE A 90 -7.28 -5.68 3.88
N ALA A 91 -7.98 -4.58 3.60
CA ALA A 91 -8.74 -4.40 2.36
C ALA A 91 -7.88 -4.22 1.09
N LYS A 92 -6.57 -3.97 1.24
CA LYS A 92 -5.61 -3.78 0.14
C LYS A 92 -4.18 -3.97 0.64
N TYR A 93 -3.25 -4.12 -0.29
CA TYR A 93 -1.81 -4.19 -0.01
C TYR A 93 -1.06 -3.23 -0.93
N ASP A 94 -0.82 -2.00 -0.46
CA ASP A 94 0.01 -1.02 -1.15
C ASP A 94 1.46 -1.09 -0.65
N GLN A 95 2.42 -1.00 -1.57
CA GLN A 95 3.85 -0.87 -1.31
C GLN A 95 4.32 0.50 -1.81
N LEU A 96 4.80 1.34 -0.91
CA LEU A 96 5.19 2.72 -1.20
C LEU A 96 6.69 2.90 -0.95
N PHE A 97 7.43 3.18 -2.02
CA PHE A 97 8.85 3.52 -1.97
C PHE A 97 8.99 4.98 -1.56
N VAL A 98 9.45 5.22 -0.33
CA VAL A 98 9.46 6.54 0.33
C VAL A 98 10.90 6.99 0.63
N PRO A 99 11.19 8.30 0.55
CA PRO A 99 12.53 8.82 0.82
C PRO A 99 12.92 8.67 2.28
N GLU A 100 14.24 8.54 2.51
CA GLU A 100 14.86 8.72 3.83
C GLU A 100 14.22 7.87 4.93
N PHE A 101 14.28 6.54 4.78
CA PHE A 101 13.67 5.60 5.71
C PHE A 101 14.74 4.76 6.46
N ASN A 102 14.88 4.99 7.77
CA ASN A 102 15.99 4.44 8.57
C ASN A 102 15.94 2.92 8.80
N ALA A 103 14.76 2.30 8.74
CA ALA A 103 14.57 0.89 9.11
C ALA A 103 14.48 -0.06 7.91
N GLY A 104 14.69 0.43 6.68
CA GLY A 104 14.56 -0.36 5.45
C GLY A 104 13.11 -0.53 4.97
N ALA A 105 12.20 -0.99 5.84
CA ALA A 105 10.76 -1.04 5.55
C ALA A 105 9.90 -0.96 6.84
N MET A 106 8.61 -0.68 6.70
CA MET A 106 7.63 -0.64 7.79
C MET A 106 6.32 -1.31 7.38
N GLU A 107 5.79 -2.18 8.25
CA GLU A 107 4.58 -2.98 8.05
C GLU A 107 3.27 -2.20 8.29
N ASN A 108 3.19 -0.95 7.82
CA ASN A 108 1.97 -0.16 7.93
C ASN A 108 0.76 -0.88 7.31
N ALA A 109 -0.36 -0.98 8.04
CA ALA A 109 -1.52 -1.76 7.60
C ALA A 109 -2.05 -1.29 6.23
N GLY A 110 -1.97 -2.20 5.25
CA GLY A 110 -2.39 -1.97 3.86
C GLY A 110 -1.61 -0.91 3.09
N ALA A 111 -0.51 -0.37 3.64
CA ALA A 111 0.28 0.71 3.06
C ALA A 111 1.77 0.60 3.45
N VAL A 112 2.37 -0.56 3.20
CA VAL A 112 3.76 -0.88 3.54
C VAL A 112 4.69 0.17 2.95
N THR A 113 5.56 0.76 3.77
CA THR A 113 6.55 1.74 3.32
C THR A 113 7.92 1.08 3.22
N ILE A 114 8.67 1.38 2.16
CA ILE A 114 9.96 0.75 1.83
C ILE A 114 10.95 1.87 1.48
N VAL A 115 12.20 1.75 1.94
CA VAL A 115 13.29 2.65 1.53
C VAL A 115 13.61 2.43 0.06
N GLU A 116 13.86 3.54 -0.64
CA GLU A 116 14.22 3.56 -2.07
C GLU A 116 15.62 3.01 -2.35
#